data_AF-A0A969NHI0-F1
#
_entry.id   AF-A0A969NHI0-F1
#
_cell.length_a   1.000
_cell.length_b   1.000
_cell.length_c   1.000
_cell.angle_alpha   90.00
_cell.angle_beta   90.00
_cell.angle_gamma   90.00
#
_symmetry.space_group_name_H-M   'P 1'
#
loop_
_entity.id
_entity.type
_entity.pdbx_description
1 polymer ?
#
loop_
_entity_poly.entity_id
_entity_poly.type
_entity_poly.pdbx_seq_one_letter_code
_entity_poly.pdbx_strand_id
1 'polypeptide(L)'
;MAYSDILIKYDQTFNSIFNWVIAFSFFAFFTTLIREIIKDAEDFEGDNAYGRKSLPIVLGVTYTKVIIIALTALTIAALVYIFIMYLVSSKLTLWYLIIAQLLPLILLIIKVITAKTKKDYSIASLLMKFIMLFGVLYSLVAGYIFLYTF
;
A
#
# COMPACT_ATOMS: atom_id res chain seq x y z
N MET A 1 36.78 14.77 18.54
CA MET A 1 35.97 14.90 17.30
C MET A 1 35.01 13.74 17.29
N ALA A 2 33.84 14.02 17.84
CA ALA A 2 32.85 13.02 18.21
C ALA A 2 32.00 12.69 16.98
N TYR A 3 31.43 11.49 16.94
CA TYR A 3 30.47 11.07 15.91
C TYR A 3 29.33 12.08 15.67
N SER A 4 29.06 12.97 16.65
CA SER A 4 28.18 14.13 16.51
C SER A 4 28.53 15.03 15.32
N ASP A 5 29.82 15.27 15.07
CA ASP A 5 30.28 16.19 14.02
C ASP A 5 30.07 15.59 12.63
N ILE A 6 30.09 14.26 12.51
CA ILE A 6 29.85 13.53 11.26
C ILE A 6 28.34 13.50 10.95
N LEU A 7 27.50 13.36 11.98
CA LEU A 7 26.03 13.37 11.84
C LEU A 7 25.49 14.76 11.46
N ILE A 8 26.10 15.83 11.98
CA ILE A 8 25.72 17.22 11.66
C ILE A 8 26.18 17.62 10.24
N LYS A 9 27.28 17.05 9.73
CA LYS A 9 27.89 17.41 8.43
C LYS A 9 27.16 16.84 7.21
N TYR A 10 26.32 15.82 7.37
CA TYR A 10 25.67 15.11 6.26
C TYR A 10 24.21 15.52 6.00
N ASP A 11 23.60 16.38 6.81
CA ASP A 11 22.20 16.84 6.70
C ASP A 11 21.13 15.72 6.55
N GLN A 12 21.52 14.45 6.74
CA GLN A 12 20.62 13.32 6.90
C GLN A 12 20.39 13.12 8.39
N THR A 13 19.50 13.94 8.94
CA THR A 13 19.05 13.78 10.32
C THR A 13 18.49 12.37 10.50
N PHE A 14 18.82 11.67 11.59
CA PHE A 14 18.24 10.35 11.95
C PHE A 14 16.72 10.31 11.74
N ASN A 15 16.05 11.44 12.01
CA ASN A 15 14.63 11.66 11.79
C ASN A 15 14.17 11.43 10.33
N SER A 16 14.96 11.81 9.33
CA SER A 16 14.60 11.65 7.92
C SER A 16 14.59 10.19 7.51
N ILE A 17 15.63 9.42 7.88
CA ILE A 17 15.70 7.98 7.63
C ILE A 17 14.56 7.27 8.36
N PHE A 18 14.32 7.65 9.61
CA PHE A 18 13.24 7.09 10.42
C PHE A 18 11.85 7.33 9.80
N ASN A 19 11.60 8.52 9.26
CA ASN A 19 10.35 8.85 8.56
C ASN A 19 10.13 7.98 7.31
N TRP A 20 11.19 7.73 6.52
CA TRP A 20 11.11 6.83 5.36
C TRP A 20 10.78 5.39 5.78
N VAL A 21 11.44 4.88 6.82
CA VAL A 21 11.18 3.53 7.35
C VAL A 21 9.73 3.42 7.81
N ILE A 22 9.23 4.39 8.59
CA ILE A 22 7.83 4.40 9.04
C ILE A 22 6.87 4.42 7.85
N ALA A 23 7.11 5.26 6.84
CA ALA A 23 6.25 5.36 5.68
C ALA A 23 6.16 4.03 4.92
N PHE A 24 7.30 3.39 4.65
CA PHE A 24 7.34 2.08 3.97
C PHE A 24 6.75 0.96 4.84
N SER A 25 7.02 0.93 6.15
CA SER A 25 6.44 -0.06 7.06
C SER A 25 4.92 0.08 7.17
N PHE A 26 4.40 1.31 7.29
CA PHE A 26 2.98 1.59 7.29
C PHE A 26 2.33 1.11 5.98
N PHE A 27 2.90 1.50 4.84
CA PHE A 27 2.40 1.07 3.54
C PHE A 27 2.41 -0.47 3.38
N ALA A 28 3.51 -1.13 3.73
CA ALA A 28 3.63 -2.58 3.65
C ALA A 28 2.64 -3.30 4.57
N PHE A 29 2.43 -2.78 5.79
CA PHE A 29 1.46 -3.32 6.74
C PHE A 29 0.04 -3.24 6.18
N PHE A 30 -0.42 -2.07 5.75
CA PHE A 30 -1.78 -1.89 5.25
C PHE A 30 -2.03 -2.69 3.96
N THR A 31 -1.09 -2.69 3.02
CA THR A 31 -1.25 -3.46 1.78
C THR A 31 -1.24 -4.97 2.02
N THR A 32 -0.44 -5.46 2.97
CA THR A 32 -0.45 -6.87 3.36
C THR A 32 -1.75 -7.25 4.05
N LEU A 33 -2.23 -6.41 4.97
CA LEU A 33 -3.51 -6.61 5.66
C LEU A 33 -4.68 -6.67 4.66
N ILE A 34 -4.75 -5.71 3.73
CA ILE A 34 -5.76 -5.69 2.67
C ILE A 34 -5.70 -6.98 1.84
N ARG A 35 -4.50 -7.43 1.46
CA ARG A 35 -4.31 -8.67 0.69
C ARG A 35 -4.81 -9.91 1.44
N GLU A 36 -4.54 -10.00 2.74
CA GLU A 36 -5.02 -11.11 3.56
C GLU A 36 -6.55 -11.13 3.65
N ILE A 37 -7.17 -9.97 3.88
CA ILE A 37 -8.64 -9.87 3.90
C ILE A 37 -9.24 -10.21 2.52
N ILE A 38 -8.60 -9.80 1.41
CA ILE A 38 -9.04 -10.18 0.06
C ILE A 38 -8.92 -11.69 -0.17
N LYS A 39 -7.84 -12.33 0.31
CA LYS A 39 -7.68 -13.79 0.23
C LYS A 39 -8.72 -14.52 1.06
N ASP A 40 -9.00 -14.04 2.28
CA ASP A 40 -10.06 -14.61 3.11
C ASP A 40 -11.43 -14.50 2.43
N ALA A 41 -11.67 -13.43 1.67
CA ALA A 41 -12.87 -13.27 0.84
C ALA A 41 -12.86 -14.16 -0.42
N GLU A 42 -11.69 -14.44 -0.99
CA GLU A 42 -11.49 -15.38 -2.11
C GLU A 42 -11.84 -16.82 -1.71
N ASP A 43 -11.45 -17.23 -0.50
CA ASP A 43 -11.66 -18.58 0.01
C ASP A 43 -12.98 -18.76 0.77
N PHE A 44 -13.83 -17.73 0.84
CA PHE A 44 -15.12 -17.75 1.54
C PHE A 44 -16.03 -18.94 1.20
N GLU A 45 -16.24 -19.24 -0.09
CA GLU A 45 -17.12 -20.35 -0.51
C GLU A 45 -16.55 -21.73 -0.13
N GLY A 46 -15.22 -21.88 -0.12
CA GLY A 46 -14.56 -23.10 0.32
C GLY A 46 -14.59 -23.24 1.84
N ASP A 47 -14.23 -22.18 2.56
CA ASP A 47 -14.16 -22.17 4.02
C ASP A 47 -15.54 -22.30 4.69
N ASN A 48 -16.61 -21.80 4.06
CA ASN A 48 -17.99 -21.98 4.52
C ASN A 48 -18.45 -23.45 4.43
N ALA A 49 -17.96 -24.21 3.43
CA ALA A 49 -18.24 -25.64 3.31
C ALA A 49 -17.47 -26.50 4.36
N TYR A 50 -16.37 -25.98 4.89
CA TYR A 50 -15.51 -26.66 5.88
C TYR A 50 -15.62 -26.10 7.31
N GLY A 51 -16.51 -25.13 7.57
CA GLY A 51 -16.81 -24.61 8.91
C GLY A 51 -15.71 -23.74 9.55
N ARG A 52 -14.84 -23.10 8.76
CA ARG A 52 -13.83 -22.16 9.29
C ARG A 52 -14.47 -20.80 9.61
N LYS A 53 -13.93 -20.08 10.60
CA LYS A 53 -14.42 -18.74 11.00
C LYS A 53 -13.47 -17.65 10.49
N SER A 54 -13.61 -17.24 9.23
CA SER A 54 -12.91 -16.06 8.68
C SER A 54 -13.78 -14.80 8.81
N LEU A 55 -13.19 -13.61 8.72
CA LEU A 55 -13.89 -12.32 8.73
C LEU A 55 -15.15 -12.29 7.84
N PRO A 56 -15.10 -12.75 6.57
CA PRO A 56 -16.29 -12.78 5.71
C PRO A 56 -17.35 -13.79 6.16
N ILE A 57 -16.99 -14.85 6.90
CA ILE A 57 -17.94 -15.85 7.45
C ILE A 57 -18.67 -15.32 8.68
N VAL A 58 -17.99 -14.52 9.51
CA VAL A 58 -18.60 -13.95 10.72
C VAL A 58 -19.40 -12.68 10.43
N LEU A 59 -18.88 -11.80 9.55
CA LEU A 59 -19.50 -10.50 9.26
C LEU A 59 -20.36 -10.51 8.00
N GLY A 60 -20.14 -11.45 7.07
CA GLY A 60 -20.74 -11.46 5.75
C GLY A 60 -19.89 -10.71 4.71
N VAL A 61 -19.92 -11.20 3.47
CA VAL A 61 -19.12 -10.71 2.33
C VAL A 61 -19.25 -9.20 2.11
N THR A 62 -20.45 -8.64 2.32
CA THR A 62 -20.71 -7.20 2.16
C THR A 62 -19.88 -6.35 3.11
N TYR A 63 -19.80 -6.73 4.39
CA TYR A 63 -19.04 -5.99 5.39
C TYR A 63 -17.52 -6.13 5.18
N THR A 64 -17.07 -7.31 4.75
CA THR A 64 -15.66 -7.52 4.36
C THR A 64 -15.25 -6.59 3.21
N LYS A 65 -16.10 -6.42 2.20
CA LYS A 65 -15.85 -5.45 1.12
C LYS A 65 -15.72 -4.02 1.65
N VAL A 66 -16.62 -3.60 2.55
CA VAL A 66 -16.57 -2.27 3.16
C VAL A 66 -15.26 -2.05 3.90
N ILE A 67 -14.79 -3.05 4.66
CA ILE A 67 -13.50 -2.99 5.35
C ILE A 67 -12.34 -2.86 4.36
N ILE A 68 -12.32 -3.66 3.30
CA ILE A 68 -11.28 -3.59 2.25
C ILE A 68 -11.28 -2.18 1.62
N ILE A 69 -12.44 -1.65 1.26
CA ILE A 69 -12.58 -0.33 0.64
C ILE A 69 -12.11 0.76 1.60
N ALA A 70 -12.50 0.71 2.88
CA ALA A 70 -12.10 1.68 3.89
C ALA A 70 -10.58 1.68 4.11
N LEU A 71 -9.96 0.51 4.24
CA LEU A 71 -8.50 0.38 4.37
C LEU A 71 -7.76 0.86 3.12
N THR A 72 -8.30 0.56 1.93
CA THR A 72 -7.72 1.01 0.66
C THR A 72 -7.81 2.52 0.53
N ALA A 73 -8.95 3.12 0.88
CA ALA A 73 -9.14 4.57 0.89
C ALA A 73 -8.21 5.26 1.90
N LEU A 74 -8.03 4.68 3.09
CA LEU A 74 -7.06 5.16 4.07
C LEU A 74 -5.62 5.13 3.52
N THR A 75 -5.26 4.05 2.82
CA THR A 75 -3.95 3.91 2.18
C THR A 75 -3.73 4.96 1.09
N ILE A 76 -4.76 5.23 0.26
CA ILE A 76 -4.73 6.31 -0.74
C ILE A 76 -4.54 7.67 -0.06
N ALA A 77 -5.31 7.97 0.99
CA ALA A 77 -5.21 9.23 1.72
C ALA A 77 -3.82 9.43 2.34
N ALA A 78 -3.24 8.38 2.92
CA ALA A 78 -1.88 8.41 3.45
C ALA A 78 -0.83 8.69 2.36
N LEU A 79 -0.95 8.06 1.19
CA LEU A 79 -0.06 8.30 0.05
C LEU A 79 -0.15 9.73 -0.46
N VAL A 80 -1.38 10.27 -0.61
CA VAL A 80 -1.60 11.66 -1.04
C VAL A 80 -1.03 12.65 -0.03
N TYR A 81 -1.23 12.39 1.27
CA TYR A 81 -0.66 13.22 2.34
C TYR A 81 0.86 13.26 2.29
N ILE A 82 1.51 12.09 2.18
CA ILE A 82 2.98 12.00 2.07
C ILE A 82 3.47 12.73 0.82
N PHE A 83 2.75 12.60 -0.30
CA PHE A 83 3.10 13.29 -1.54
C PHE A 83 3.10 14.81 -1.37
N ILE A 84 2.01 15.38 -0.84
CA ILE A 84 1.86 16.83 -0.68
C ILE A 84 2.89 17.38 0.31
N MET A 85 3.11 16.69 1.42
CA MET A 85 3.98 17.19 2.50
C MET A 85 5.47 17.08 2.19
N TYR A 86 5.90 16.02 1.48
CA TYR A 86 7.32 15.70 1.36
C TYR A 86 7.85 15.58 -0.08
N LEU A 87 6.98 15.37 -1.07
CA LEU A 87 7.42 14.93 -2.41
C LEU A 87 6.88 15.79 -3.57
N VAL A 88 6.13 16.84 -3.26
CA VAL A 88 5.43 17.69 -4.25
C VAL A 88 6.38 18.32 -5.29
N SER A 89 7.64 18.54 -4.92
CA SER A 89 8.65 19.16 -5.77
C SER A 89 9.09 18.29 -6.95
N SER A 90 8.88 16.96 -6.90
CA SER A 90 9.36 16.03 -7.94
C SER A 90 8.24 15.60 -8.89
N LYS A 91 8.31 16.08 -10.14
CA LYS A 91 7.38 15.67 -11.23
C LYS A 91 7.46 14.18 -11.53
N LEU A 92 8.65 13.58 -11.44
CA LEU A 92 8.83 12.13 -11.63
C LEU A 92 8.09 11.34 -10.56
N THR A 93 8.19 11.77 -9.30
CA THR A 93 7.46 11.16 -8.19
C THR A 93 5.95 11.23 -8.38
N LEU A 94 5.44 12.40 -8.80
CA LEU A 94 4.02 12.58 -9.10
C LEU A 94 3.53 11.56 -10.12
N TRP A 95 4.21 11.44 -11.27
CA TRP A 95 3.79 10.52 -12.32
C TRP A 95 3.88 9.06 -11.88
N TYR A 96 4.92 8.70 -11.13
CA TYR A 96 5.07 7.35 -10.60
C TYR A 96 3.93 7.01 -9.63
N LEU A 97 3.65 7.88 -8.65
CA LEU A 97 2.60 7.64 -7.67
C LEU A 97 1.22 7.56 -8.32
N ILE A 98 0.94 8.39 -9.34
CA ILE A 98 -0.34 8.33 -10.05
C ILE A 98 -0.49 7.00 -10.79
N ILE A 99 0.48 6.63 -11.63
CA ILE A 99 0.36 5.51 -12.57
C ILE A 99 0.56 4.16 -11.87
N ALA A 100 1.58 4.06 -11.01
CA ALA A 100 1.99 2.79 -10.42
C ALA A 100 1.30 2.48 -9.08
N GLN A 101 0.75 3.50 -8.41
CA GLN A 101 0.20 3.35 -7.05
C GLN A 101 -1.29 3.73 -6.96
N LEU A 102 -1.65 4.99 -7.23
CA LEU A 102 -3.00 5.51 -7.03
C LEU A 102 -4.01 4.88 -8.00
N LEU A 103 -3.68 4.83 -9.30
CA LEU A 103 -4.56 4.25 -10.30
C LEU A 103 -4.83 2.77 -10.01
N PRO A 104 -3.82 1.91 -9.75
CA PRO A 104 -4.06 0.53 -9.33
C PRO A 104 -4.88 0.38 -8.04
N LEU A 105 -4.67 1.22 -7.03
CA LEU A 105 -5.47 1.21 -5.79
C LEU A 105 -6.94 1.58 -6.06
N ILE A 106 -7.20 2.53 -6.96
CA ILE A 106 -8.57 2.87 -7.38
C ILE A 106 -9.19 1.70 -8.15
N LEU A 107 -8.45 1.06 -9.06
CA LEU A 107 -8.92 -0.14 -9.76
C LEU A 107 -9.22 -1.28 -8.79
N LEU A 108 -8.46 -1.43 -7.71
CA LEU A 108 -8.73 -2.40 -6.65
C LEU A 108 -10.10 -2.15 -6.02
N ILE A 109 -10.41 -0.90 -5.65
CA ILE A 109 -11.71 -0.53 -5.07
C ILE A 109 -12.85 -0.92 -6.01
N ILE A 110 -12.75 -0.56 -7.30
CA ILE A 110 -13.76 -0.89 -8.32
C ILE A 110 -13.92 -2.41 -8.43
N LYS A 111 -12.80 -3.15 -8.46
CA LYS A 111 -12.82 -4.62 -8.57
C LYS A 111 -13.45 -5.27 -7.34
N VAL A 112 -13.17 -4.77 -6.13
CA VAL A 112 -13.74 -5.29 -4.88
C VAL A 112 -15.24 -5.01 -4.77
N ILE A 113 -15.71 -3.83 -5.19
CA ILE A 113 -17.14 -3.50 -5.22
C ILE A 113 -17.88 -4.48 -6.14
N THR A 114 -17.37 -4.67 -7.35
CA THR A 114 -17.99 -5.49 -8.40
C THR A 114 -17.78 -7.00 -8.23
N ALA A 115 -16.84 -7.44 -7.38
CA ALA A 115 -16.51 -8.84 -7.18
C ALA A 115 -17.70 -9.64 -6.66
N LYS A 116 -18.11 -10.69 -7.38
CA LYS A 116 -19.17 -11.61 -6.91
C LYS A 116 -18.70 -13.05 -6.84
N THR A 117 -17.63 -13.37 -7.55
CA THR A 117 -17.12 -14.74 -7.71
C THR A 117 -15.73 -14.87 -7.11
N LYS A 118 -15.32 -16.10 -6.77
CA LYS A 118 -13.93 -16.40 -6.35
C LYS A 118 -12.89 -15.87 -7.34
N LYS A 119 -13.14 -15.98 -8.65
CA LYS A 119 -12.24 -15.49 -9.71
C LYS A 119 -12.01 -13.98 -9.60
N ASP A 120 -13.03 -13.21 -9.23
CA ASP A 120 -12.89 -11.76 -9.09
C ASP A 120 -11.96 -11.38 -7.92
N TYR A 121 -12.08 -12.08 -6.79
CA TYR A 121 -11.19 -11.89 -5.65
C TYR A 121 -9.76 -12.35 -5.94
N SER A 122 -9.59 -13.42 -6.72
CA SER A 122 -8.27 -13.85 -7.20
C SER A 122 -7.58 -12.77 -8.04
N ILE A 123 -8.33 -12.11 -8.94
CA ILE A 123 -7.83 -10.98 -9.72
C ILE A 123 -7.48 -9.79 -8.81
N ALA A 124 -8.31 -9.48 -7.81
CA ALA A 124 -8.00 -8.41 -6.84
C ALA A 124 -6.75 -8.73 -6.00
N SER A 125 -6.58 -9.98 -5.59
CA SER A 125 -5.40 -10.50 -4.86
C SER A 125 -4.13 -10.39 -5.73
N LEU A 126 -4.23 -10.72 -7.02
CA LEU A 126 -3.15 -10.53 -7.99
C LEU A 126 -2.82 -9.04 -8.18
N LEU A 127 -3.83 -8.18 -8.31
CA LEU A 127 -3.64 -6.74 -8.43
C LEU A 127 -2.91 -6.17 -7.20
N MET A 128 -3.24 -6.64 -5.99
CA MET A 128 -2.49 -6.26 -4.78
C MET A 128 -1.03 -6.69 -4.81
N LYS A 129 -0.69 -7.86 -5.39
CA LYS A 129 0.71 -8.26 -5.55
C LYS A 129 1.48 -7.25 -6.40
N PHE A 130 0.87 -6.78 -7.49
CA PHE A 130 1.47 -5.75 -8.33
C PHE A 130 1.60 -4.41 -7.60
N ILE A 131 0.57 -3.98 -6.86
CA ILE A 131 0.62 -2.75 -6.06
C ILE A 131 1.76 -2.80 -5.03
N MET A 132 1.92 -3.92 -4.32
CA MET A 132 3.03 -4.10 -3.38
C MET A 132 4.39 -4.06 -4.08
N LEU A 133 4.52 -4.73 -5.23
CA LEU A 133 5.76 -4.75 -6.00
C LEU A 133 6.15 -3.35 -6.46
N PHE A 134 5.23 -2.60 -7.06
CA PHE A 134 5.49 -1.21 -7.47
C PHE A 134 5.75 -0.30 -6.27
N GLY A 135 5.08 -0.52 -5.14
CA GLY A 135 5.38 0.17 -3.90
C GLY A 135 6.83 -0.02 -3.43
N VAL A 136 7.37 -1.23 -3.51
CA VAL A 136 8.78 -1.49 -3.16
C VAL A 136 9.74 -0.91 -4.21
N LEU A 137 9.41 -1.03 -5.50
CA LEU A 137 10.22 -0.48 -6.59
C LEU A 137 10.34 1.05 -6.55
N TYR A 138 9.39 1.74 -5.89
CA TYR A 138 9.50 3.17 -5.63
C TYR A 138 10.77 3.54 -4.86
N SER A 139 11.31 2.66 -4.02
CA SER A 139 12.58 2.91 -3.30
C SER A 139 13.75 3.18 -4.26
N LEU A 140 13.78 2.54 -5.44
CA LEU A 140 14.78 2.78 -6.47
C LEU A 140 14.62 4.16 -7.11
N VAL A 141 13.37 4.57 -7.36
CA VAL A 141 13.05 5.89 -7.91
C VAL A 141 13.41 6.98 -6.90
N ALA A 142 13.07 6.79 -5.63
CA ALA A 142 13.46 7.69 -4.55
C ALA A 142 14.99 7.79 -4.46
N GLY A 143 15.72 6.67 -4.50
CA GLY A 143 17.18 6.64 -4.51
C GLY A 143 17.78 7.39 -5.72
N TYR A 144 17.22 7.21 -6.91
CA TYR A 144 17.63 7.97 -8.11
C TYR A 144 17.42 9.48 -7.93
N ILE A 145 16.29 9.89 -7.36
CA ILE A 145 16.01 11.31 -7.07
C ILE A 145 17.04 11.87 -6.08
N PHE A 146 17.37 11.13 -5.01
CA PHE A 146 18.38 11.56 -4.04
C PHE A 146 19.77 11.72 -4.66
N LEU A 147 20.15 10.86 -5.61
CA LEU A 147 21.48 10.90 -6.26
C LEU A 147 21.63 11.98 -7.34
N TYR A 148 20.53 12.44 -7.94
CA TYR A 148 20.56 13.42 -9.05
C TYR A 148 20.07 14.81 -8.65
N THR A 149 19.41 14.95 -7.49
CA THR A 149 18.87 16.23 -7.01
C THR A 149 19.75 16.88 -5.94
N PHE A 150 20.73 16.16 -5.40
CA PHE A 150 21.80 16.64 -4.52
C PHE A 150 23.17 16.32 -5.13
#